data_AF-A0A6I3M8Z9-F1
#
_entry.id   AF-A0A6I3M8Z9-F1
#
_cell.length_a   1.000
_cell.length_b   1.000
_cell.length_c   1.000
_cell.angle_alpha   90.00
_cell.angle_beta   90.00
_cell.angle_gamma   90.00
#
_symmetry.space_group_name_H-M   'P 1'
#
loop_
_entity.id
_entity.type
_entity.pdbx_description
1 polymer ?
#
loop_
_entity_poly.entity_id
_entity_poly.type
_entity_poly.pdbx_seq_one_letter_code
_entity_poly.pdbx_strand_id
1 'polypeptide(L)'
;MSDERSSGYWYSADRTRRGVAVLNALRDYRAAEAAMRRRTRSAMRMGETDLLAIRYLLKREGEGRSVSPKDLAAHLGISSASTTVLIDRLVRSGHVERRPHPTDRRALVIAPTIASDDEVRATLGDMHRRMIQVAEGLEPDQAVAVLDFLGAMREAVDSVRDAHGEEAPAAPVTAIDSVRSATAG
;
A
#
# COMPACT_ATOMS: atom_id res chain seq x y z
N MET A 1 -26.42 -32.73 -44.03
CA MET A 1 -25.10 -32.54 -43.39
C MET A 1 -25.14 -31.22 -42.65
N SER A 2 -25.63 -31.26 -41.41
CA SER A 2 -25.92 -30.08 -40.60
C SER A 2 -24.67 -29.56 -39.88
N ASP A 3 -24.44 -28.28 -40.09
CA ASP A 3 -24.05 -27.20 -39.17
C ASP A 3 -22.96 -27.45 -38.10
N GLU A 4 -21.82 -26.77 -38.28
CA GLU A 4 -20.71 -26.72 -37.32
C GLU A 4 -20.06 -25.32 -37.29
N ARG A 5 -20.84 -24.23 -37.23
CA ARG A 5 -20.31 -22.85 -37.13
C ARG A 5 -21.03 -21.90 -36.16
N SER A 6 -21.51 -22.38 -35.01
CA SER A 6 -22.26 -21.53 -34.05
C SER A 6 -21.58 -21.21 -32.70
N SER A 7 -20.34 -21.64 -32.43
CA SER A 7 -19.77 -21.51 -31.07
C SER A 7 -19.00 -20.21 -30.77
N GLY A 8 -18.40 -19.52 -31.75
CA GLY A 8 -17.42 -18.44 -31.50
C GLY A 8 -17.95 -17.11 -30.93
N TYR A 9 -19.22 -16.76 -31.20
CA TYR A 9 -19.78 -15.44 -30.84
C TYR A 9 -20.22 -15.34 -29.37
N TRP A 10 -20.71 -16.43 -28.78
CA TRP A 10 -21.26 -16.40 -27.42
C TRP A 10 -20.18 -16.47 -26.33
N TYR A 11 -19.09 -17.22 -26.55
CA TYR A 11 -18.00 -17.33 -25.58
C TYR A 11 -17.15 -16.06 -25.44
N SER A 12 -17.04 -15.24 -26.50
CA SER A 12 -16.29 -13.98 -26.47
C SER A 12 -17.04 -12.86 -25.76
N ALA A 13 -18.36 -12.78 -25.92
CA ALA A 13 -19.22 -11.83 -25.19
C ALA A 13 -19.21 -12.12 -23.69
N ASP A 14 -19.32 -13.39 -23.29
CA ASP A 14 -19.27 -13.80 -21.88
C ASP A 14 -17.90 -13.56 -21.25
N ARG A 15 -16.82 -13.89 -21.95
CA ARG A 15 -15.44 -13.64 -21.49
C ARG A 15 -15.17 -12.14 -21.34
N THR A 16 -15.57 -11.34 -22.33
CA THR A 16 -15.46 -9.89 -22.29
C THR A 16 -16.26 -9.30 -21.12
N ARG A 17 -17.49 -9.78 -20.91
CA ARG A 17 -18.34 -9.33 -19.79
C ARG A 17 -17.74 -9.65 -18.43
N ARG A 18 -17.18 -10.85 -18.25
CA ARG A 18 -16.46 -11.24 -17.02
C ARG A 18 -15.21 -10.37 -16.81
N GLY A 19 -14.42 -10.14 -17.86
CA GLY A 19 -13.24 -9.26 -17.79
C GLY A 19 -13.59 -7.83 -17.38
N VAL A 20 -14.64 -7.26 -17.98
CA VAL A 20 -15.14 -5.93 -17.61
C VAL A 20 -15.65 -5.90 -16.16
N ALA A 21 -16.35 -6.94 -15.70
CA ALA A 21 -16.82 -7.03 -14.32
C ALA A 21 -15.65 -7.04 -13.32
N VAL A 22 -14.59 -7.80 -13.59
CA VAL A 22 -13.38 -7.84 -12.75
C VAL A 22 -12.69 -6.48 -12.71
N LEU A 23 -12.54 -5.80 -13.86
CA LEU A 23 -11.93 -4.47 -13.91
C LEU A 23 -12.75 -3.42 -13.16
N ASN A 24 -14.08 -3.48 -13.24
CA ASN A 24 -14.96 -2.59 -12.48
C ASN A 24 -14.85 -2.86 -10.98
N ALA A 25 -14.86 -4.13 -10.55
CA ALA A 25 -14.66 -4.47 -9.14
C ALA A 25 -13.31 -3.95 -8.61
N LEU A 26 -12.24 -4.03 -9.42
CA LEU A 26 -10.94 -3.48 -9.06
C LEU A 26 -10.98 -1.94 -8.91
N ARG A 27 -11.69 -1.23 -9.80
CA ARG A 27 -11.87 0.22 -9.70
C ARG A 27 -12.68 0.61 -8.46
N ASP A 28 -13.75 -0.11 -8.18
CA ASP A 28 -14.59 0.11 -7.01
C ASP A 28 -13.79 -0.11 -5.72
N TYR A 29 -12.97 -1.16 -5.68
CA TYR A 29 -12.05 -1.41 -4.57
C TYR A 29 -11.04 -0.27 -4.39
N ARG A 30 -10.40 0.21 -5.47
CA ARG A 30 -9.46 1.35 -5.41
C ARG A 30 -10.14 2.63 -4.93
N ALA A 31 -11.38 2.88 -5.36
CA ALA A 31 -12.17 4.02 -4.93
C ALA A 31 -12.53 3.92 -3.43
N ALA A 32 -12.93 2.73 -2.97
CA ALA A 32 -13.21 2.47 -1.55
C ALA A 32 -11.96 2.64 -0.68
N GLU A 33 -10.80 2.14 -1.12
CA GLU A 33 -9.51 2.30 -0.46
C GLU A 33 -9.14 3.79 -0.34
N ALA A 34 -9.27 4.56 -1.43
CA ALA A 34 -8.98 5.99 -1.44
C ALA A 34 -9.93 6.78 -0.53
N ALA A 35 -11.23 6.47 -0.54
CA ALA A 35 -12.22 7.11 0.32
C ALA A 35 -11.95 6.83 1.80
N MET A 36 -11.54 5.61 2.14
CA MET A 36 -11.14 5.26 3.49
C MET A 36 -9.87 5.99 3.92
N ARG A 37 -8.81 6.04 3.10
CA ARG A 37 -7.61 6.83 3.41
C ARG A 37 -7.94 8.30 3.67
N ARG A 38 -8.89 8.86 2.92
CA ARG A 38 -9.40 10.22 3.17
C ARG A 38 -10.11 10.34 4.52
N ARG A 39 -10.96 9.38 4.90
CA ARG A 39 -11.65 9.38 6.21
C ARG A 39 -10.67 9.28 7.37
N THR A 40 -9.68 8.37 7.31
CA THR A 40 -8.61 8.24 8.31
C THR A 40 -7.86 9.56 8.45
N ARG A 41 -7.46 10.15 7.31
CA ARG A 41 -6.78 11.45 7.28
C ARG A 41 -7.60 12.57 7.93
N SER A 42 -8.90 12.62 7.64
CA SER A 42 -9.82 13.61 8.22
C SER A 42 -10.02 13.41 9.73
N ALA A 43 -10.20 12.17 10.18
CA ALA A 43 -10.33 11.83 11.60
C ALA A 43 -9.08 12.25 12.39
N MET A 44 -7.90 12.00 11.82
CA MET A 44 -6.60 12.33 12.44
C MET A 44 -6.16 13.78 12.19
N ARG A 45 -6.92 14.56 11.41
CA ARG A 45 -6.59 15.95 11.00
C ARG A 45 -5.20 16.08 10.34
N MET A 46 -4.78 15.05 9.61
CA MET A 46 -3.47 14.95 8.99
C MET A 46 -3.48 15.32 7.50
N GLY A 47 -2.31 15.65 6.94
CA GLY A 47 -2.10 15.67 5.48
C GLY A 47 -1.84 14.28 4.89
N GLU A 48 -1.73 14.19 3.57
CA GLU A 48 -1.34 12.93 2.90
C GLU A 48 0.10 12.52 3.23
N THR A 49 1.01 13.49 3.12
CA THR A 49 2.43 13.32 3.45
C THR A 49 2.64 12.94 4.92
N ASP A 50 1.77 13.42 5.80
CA ASP A 50 1.80 13.12 7.23
C ASP A 50 1.53 11.62 7.47
N LEU A 51 0.51 11.06 6.81
CA LEU A 51 0.18 9.65 6.96
C LEU A 51 1.26 8.73 6.37
N LEU A 52 1.88 9.14 5.26
CA LEU A 52 3.02 8.44 4.68
C LEU A 52 4.22 8.46 5.64
N ALA A 53 4.49 9.61 6.26
CA ALA A 53 5.56 9.75 7.24
C ALA A 53 5.37 8.82 8.45
N ILE A 54 4.17 8.82 9.06
CA ILE A 54 3.91 7.96 10.23
C ILE A 54 4.00 6.48 9.86
N ARG A 55 3.42 6.06 8.73
CA ARG A 55 3.51 4.65 8.29
C ARG A 55 4.96 4.20 8.10
N TYR A 56 5.79 5.07 7.53
CA TYR A 56 7.21 4.81 7.39
C TYR A 56 7.90 4.68 8.75
N LEU A 57 7.66 5.63 9.66
CA LEU A 57 8.23 5.62 11.01
C LEU A 57 7.84 4.35 11.79
N LEU A 58 6.56 3.98 11.79
CA LEU A 58 6.06 2.77 12.44
C LEU A 58 6.70 1.49 11.86
N LYS A 59 6.83 1.42 10.54
CA LYS A 59 7.51 0.29 9.87
C LYS A 59 8.97 0.19 10.34
N ARG A 60 9.69 1.31 10.37
CA ARG A 60 11.10 1.34 10.76
C ARG A 60 11.32 1.05 12.24
N GLU A 61 10.44 1.54 13.10
CA GLU A 61 10.46 1.21 14.54
C GLU A 61 10.25 -0.30 14.75
N GLY A 62 9.30 -0.92 14.04
CA GLY A 62 9.11 -2.38 14.06
C GLY A 62 10.31 -3.18 13.53
N GLU A 63 11.12 -2.59 12.66
CA GLU A 63 12.39 -3.15 12.18
C GLU A 63 13.58 -2.86 13.13
N GLY A 64 13.37 -2.15 14.24
CA GLY A 64 14.43 -1.71 15.15
C GLY A 64 15.37 -0.65 14.54
N ARG A 65 14.93 0.05 13.48
CA ARG A 65 15.73 1.02 12.73
C ARG A 65 15.34 2.44 13.10
N SER A 66 16.34 3.24 13.49
CA SER A 66 16.18 4.67 13.71
C SER A 66 16.02 5.43 12.38
N VAL A 67 15.24 6.51 12.39
CA VAL A 67 14.98 7.34 11.21
C VAL A 67 15.47 8.77 11.47
N SER A 68 16.37 9.27 10.63
CA SER A 68 16.77 10.68 10.66
C SER A 68 15.81 11.55 9.83
N PRO A 69 15.81 12.88 10.02
CA PRO A 69 15.09 13.80 9.13
C PRO A 69 15.49 13.64 7.65
N LYS A 70 16.75 13.31 7.38
CA LYS A 70 17.25 13.09 6.01
C LYS A 70 16.63 11.85 5.38
N ASP A 71 16.50 10.77 6.14
CA ASP A 71 15.86 9.53 5.67
C ASP A 71 14.39 9.76 5.38
N LEU A 72 13.72 10.55 6.23
CA LEU A 72 12.32 10.91 6.04
C LEU A 72 12.11 11.77 4.78
N ALA A 73 12.99 12.76 4.55
CA ALA A 73 12.99 13.59 3.34
C ALA A 73 13.14 12.74 2.08
N ALA A 74 14.12 11.83 2.09
CA ALA A 74 14.40 10.92 0.97
C ALA A 74 13.22 9.97 0.71
N HIS A 75 12.62 9.41 1.76
CA HIS A 75 11.48 8.51 1.63
C HIS A 75 10.24 9.20 1.05
N LEU A 76 9.98 10.44 1.47
CA LEU A 76 8.80 11.20 1.07
C LEU A 76 8.98 11.95 -0.25
N GLY A 77 10.21 12.04 -0.77
CA GLY A 77 10.52 12.80 -1.99
C GLY A 77 10.30 14.30 -1.82
N ILE A 78 10.53 14.85 -0.62
CA ILE A 78 10.32 16.27 -0.31
C ILE A 78 11.62 16.96 0.13
N SER A 79 11.65 18.30 0.03
CA SER A 79 12.82 19.08 0.42
C SER A 79 13.10 19.00 1.94
N SER A 80 14.33 19.30 2.35
CA SER A 80 14.70 19.40 3.77
C SER A 80 13.84 20.43 4.51
N ALA A 81 13.57 21.59 3.90
CA ALA A 81 12.70 22.62 4.47
C ALA A 81 11.27 22.10 4.68
N SER A 82 10.69 21.43 3.67
CA SER A 82 9.36 20.82 3.78
C SER A 82 9.31 19.71 4.82
N THR A 83 10.41 18.95 4.95
CA THR A 83 10.54 17.89 5.95
C THR A 83 10.53 18.46 7.37
N THR A 84 11.25 19.55 7.61
CA THR A 84 11.23 20.25 8.91
C THR A 84 9.83 20.71 9.28
N VAL A 85 9.11 21.36 8.34
CA VAL A 85 7.73 21.81 8.56
C VAL A 85 6.79 20.64 8.85
N LEU A 86 6.95 19.52 8.14
CA LEU A 86 6.17 18.30 8.38
C LEU A 86 6.44 17.72 9.77
N ILE A 87 7.71 17.59 10.16
CA ILE A 87 8.08 17.06 11.49
C ILE A 87 7.53 17.98 12.58
N ASP A 88 7.66 19.31 12.45
CA ASP A 88 7.13 20.26 13.43
C ASP A 88 5.62 20.17 13.58
N ARG A 89 4.89 19.99 12.47
CA ARG A 89 3.44 19.76 12.50
C ARG A 89 3.09 18.48 13.23
N LEU A 90 3.77 17.37 12.90
CA LEU A 90 3.53 16.06 13.52
C LEU A 90 3.91 16.02 15.01
N VAL A 91 4.95 16.75 15.41
CA VAL A 91 5.31 16.92 16.83
C VAL A 91 4.22 17.71 17.55
N ARG A 92 3.75 18.80 16.95
CA ARG A 92 2.71 19.63 17.55
C ARG A 92 1.37 18.90 17.71
N SER A 93 1.05 18.01 16.78
CA SER A 93 -0.15 17.15 16.88
C SER A 93 0.06 15.94 17.79
N GLY A 94 1.24 15.75 18.38
CA GLY A 94 1.54 14.66 19.29
C GLY A 94 1.74 13.30 18.60
N HIS A 95 1.95 13.29 17.28
CA HIS A 95 2.04 12.07 16.49
C HIS A 95 3.46 11.50 16.38
N VAL A 96 4.45 12.38 16.45
CA VAL A 96 5.87 11.99 16.45
C VAL A 96 6.60 12.80 17.52
N GLU A 97 7.77 12.33 17.89
CA GLU A 97 8.69 13.04 18.76
C GLU A 97 10.12 12.97 18.24
N ARG A 98 10.94 13.92 18.69
CA ARG A 98 12.37 13.94 18.42
C ARG A 98 13.09 13.29 19.60
N ARG A 99 13.81 12.21 19.36
CA ARG A 99 14.62 11.52 20.37
C ARG A 99 16.11 11.69 20.06
N PRO A 100 17.01 11.67 21.06
CA PRO A 100 18.44 11.52 20.81
C PRO A 100 18.71 10.21 20.07
N HIS A 101 19.66 10.21 19.13
CA HIS A 101 20.08 8.98 18.47
C HIS A 101 20.71 8.03 19.51
N PRO A 102 20.36 6.73 19.50
CA PRO A 102 20.75 5.79 20.56
C PRO A 102 22.27 5.62 20.70
N THR A 103 23.03 5.82 19.63
CA THR A 103 24.50 5.68 19.61
C THR A 103 25.24 6.98 19.35
N ASP A 104 24.57 8.05 18.90
CA ASP A 104 25.20 9.34 18.60
C ASP A 104 24.43 10.48 19.26
N ARG A 105 24.87 10.90 20.43
CA ARG A 105 24.17 11.93 21.22
C ARG A 105 24.11 13.30 20.52
N ARG A 106 24.88 13.52 19.45
CA ARG A 106 24.83 14.76 18.64
C ARG A 106 23.75 14.71 17.55
N ALA A 107 23.23 13.52 17.24
CA ALA A 107 22.20 13.32 16.24
C ALA A 107 20.82 13.15 16.89
N LEU A 108 19.78 13.56 16.15
CA LEU A 108 18.38 13.35 16.51
C LEU A 108 17.73 12.38 15.53
N VAL A 109 16.80 11.59 16.06
CA VAL A 109 15.94 10.68 15.30
C VAL A 109 14.48 11.08 15.49
N ILE A 110 13.67 10.76 14.50
CA ILE A 110 12.22 10.95 14.55
C ILE A 110 11.60 9.60 14.91
N ALA A 111 10.74 9.59 15.91
CA ALA A 111 10.04 8.39 16.35
C ALA A 111 8.54 8.65 16.45
N PRO A 112 7.68 7.66 16.15
CA PRO A 112 6.25 7.79 16.37
C PRO A 112 5.96 7.77 17.88
N THR A 113 4.86 8.40 18.30
CA THR A 113 4.37 8.30 19.68
C THR A 113 3.45 7.09 19.85
N ILE A 114 3.27 6.63 21.09
CA ILE A 114 2.33 5.53 21.42
C ILE A 114 0.91 5.87 20.96
N ALA A 115 0.46 7.10 21.17
CA ALA A 115 -0.86 7.55 20.72
C ALA A 115 -1.02 7.44 19.20
N SER A 116 0.02 7.79 18.44
CA SER A 116 0.01 7.60 16.99
C SER A 116 0.06 6.15 16.57
N ASP A 117 0.85 5.33 17.28
CA ASP A 117 0.89 3.90 17.03
C ASP A 117 -0.49 3.29 17.24
N ASP A 118 -1.14 3.56 18.37
CA ASP A 118 -2.48 3.04 18.68
C ASP A 118 -3.56 3.54 17.72
N GLU A 119 -3.61 4.84 17.41
CA GLU A 119 -4.68 5.40 16.57
C GLU A 119 -4.52 5.00 15.08
N VAL A 120 -3.28 5.00 14.57
CA VAL A 120 -2.97 4.57 13.20
C VAL A 120 -3.11 3.05 13.08
N ARG A 121 -2.61 2.28 14.06
CA ARG A 121 -2.72 0.82 14.07
C ARG A 121 -4.15 0.36 14.34
N ALA A 122 -4.96 1.07 15.13
CA ALA A 122 -6.39 0.77 15.25
C ALA A 122 -7.07 0.98 13.90
N THR A 123 -6.93 2.16 13.29
CA THR A 123 -7.67 2.48 12.07
C THR A 123 -7.20 1.69 10.85
N LEU A 124 -5.89 1.63 10.61
CA LEU A 124 -5.32 0.91 9.48
C LEU A 124 -5.15 -0.58 9.77
N GLY A 125 -4.84 -0.96 11.01
CA GLY A 125 -4.69 -2.36 11.41
C GLY A 125 -6.02 -3.10 11.51
N ASP A 126 -7.12 -2.46 11.90
CA ASP A 126 -8.45 -3.08 11.81
C ASP A 126 -8.83 -3.39 10.37
N MET A 127 -8.57 -2.44 9.46
CA MET A 127 -8.74 -2.68 8.03
C MET A 127 -7.82 -3.81 7.55
N HIS A 128 -6.53 -3.75 7.86
CA HIS A 128 -5.57 -4.74 7.39
C HIS A 128 -5.91 -6.15 7.89
N ARG A 129 -6.36 -6.27 9.16
CA ARG A 129 -6.90 -7.52 9.70
C ARG A 129 -8.12 -8.01 8.93
N ARG A 130 -9.10 -7.13 8.66
CA ARG A 130 -10.29 -7.50 7.87
C ARG A 130 -9.92 -7.94 6.45
N MET A 131 -8.94 -7.29 5.83
CA MET A 131 -8.44 -7.67 4.50
C MET A 131 -7.71 -9.01 4.52
N ILE A 132 -6.89 -9.27 5.53
CA ILE A 132 -6.25 -10.57 5.74
C ILE A 132 -7.30 -11.66 5.90
N GLN A 133 -8.33 -11.44 6.72
CA GLN A 133 -9.42 -12.41 6.90
C GLN A 133 -10.17 -12.71 5.59
N VAL A 134 -10.37 -11.70 4.72
CA VAL A 134 -10.95 -11.93 3.38
C VAL A 134 -10.02 -12.78 2.52
N ALA A 135 -8.71 -12.51 2.56
CA ALA A 135 -7.72 -13.27 1.80
C ALA A 135 -7.55 -14.72 2.33
N GLU A 136 -7.60 -14.91 3.65
CA GLU A 136 -7.56 -16.23 4.30
C GLU A 136 -8.80 -17.09 3.98
N GLY A 137 -9.91 -16.45 3.59
CA GLY A 137 -11.12 -17.15 3.13
C GLY A 137 -11.07 -17.62 1.68
N LEU A 138 -9.99 -17.36 0.93
CA LEU A 138 -9.82 -17.86 -0.43
C LEU A 138 -9.34 -19.32 -0.41
N GLU A 139 -9.96 -20.14 -1.25
CA GLU A 139 -9.43 -21.47 -1.54
C GLU A 139 -8.08 -21.37 -2.26
N PRO A 140 -7.20 -22.39 -2.17
CA PRO A 140 -5.85 -22.31 -2.71
C PRO A 140 -5.77 -21.94 -4.20
N ASP A 141 -6.68 -22.48 -5.02
CA ASP A 141 -6.77 -22.21 -6.46
C ASP A 141 -7.26 -20.78 -6.76
N GLN A 142 -8.20 -20.28 -5.96
CA GLN A 142 -8.68 -18.89 -6.03
C GLN A 142 -7.58 -17.90 -5.67
N ALA A 143 -6.81 -18.19 -4.61
CA ALA A 143 -5.69 -17.36 -4.20
C ALA A 143 -4.63 -17.26 -5.30
N VAL A 144 -4.28 -18.38 -5.95
CA VAL A 144 -3.36 -18.40 -7.10
C VAL A 144 -3.91 -17.56 -8.26
N ALA A 145 -5.18 -17.74 -8.62
CA ALA A 145 -5.80 -16.97 -9.70
C ALA A 145 -5.80 -15.45 -9.43
N VAL A 146 -6.09 -15.05 -8.19
CA VAL A 146 -6.07 -13.64 -7.78
C VAL A 146 -4.65 -13.08 -7.80
N LEU A 147 -3.66 -13.82 -7.29
CA LEU A 147 -2.25 -13.41 -7.29
C LEU A 147 -1.73 -13.22 -8.72
N ASP A 148 -1.99 -14.18 -9.61
CA ASP A 148 -1.56 -14.12 -11.01
C ASP A 148 -2.24 -12.96 -11.74
N PHE A 149 -3.54 -12.75 -11.54
CA PHE A 149 -4.27 -11.62 -12.11
C PHE A 149 -3.72 -10.27 -11.63
N LEU A 150 -3.50 -10.09 -10.32
CA LEU A 150 -2.98 -8.84 -9.76
C LEU A 150 -1.52 -8.59 -10.20
N GLY A 151 -0.72 -9.65 -10.35
CA GLY A 151 0.63 -9.59 -10.92
C GLY A 151 0.62 -9.07 -12.35
N ALA A 152 -0.20 -9.67 -13.22
CA ALA A 152 -0.34 -9.24 -14.62
C ALA A 152 -0.88 -7.80 -14.74
N MET A 153 -1.83 -7.41 -13.88
CA MET A 153 -2.34 -6.04 -13.84
C MET A 153 -1.27 -5.02 -13.43
N ARG A 154 -0.38 -5.37 -12.49
CA ARG A 154 0.74 -4.51 -12.10
C ARG A 154 1.67 -4.29 -13.30
N GLU A 155 2.09 -5.35 -13.98
CA GLU A 155 2.93 -5.27 -15.17
C GLU A 155 2.28 -4.42 -16.28
N ALA A 156 0.97 -4.61 -16.50
CA ALA A 156 0.21 -3.83 -17.47
C ALA A 156 0.17 -2.32 -17.13
N VAL A 157 0.11 -1.95 -15.84
CA VAL A 157 0.12 -0.55 -15.42
C VAL A 157 1.54 0.05 -15.45
N ASP A 158 2.55 -0.69 -15.02
CA ASP A 158 3.94 -0.22 -15.01
C ASP A 158 4.48 0.00 -16.44
N SER A 159 4.09 -0.85 -17.40
CA SER A 159 4.47 -0.68 -18.81
C SER A 159 3.95 0.62 -19.46
N VAL A 160 2.89 1.22 -18.92
CA VAL A 160 2.40 2.55 -19.34
C VAL A 160 3.31 3.66 -18.81
N ARG A 161 3.94 3.45 -17.64
CA ARG A 161 4.88 4.41 -17.03
C ARG A 161 6.20 4.46 -17.79
N ASP A 162 6.64 3.34 -18.35
CA ASP A 162 7.84 3.25 -19.18
C ASP A 162 7.67 3.94 -20.55
N ALA A 163 6.44 4.02 -21.08
CA ALA A 163 6.14 4.71 -22.33
C ALA A 163 6.15 6.26 -22.20
N HIS A 164 6.08 6.79 -20.98
CA HIS A 164 6.01 8.24 -20.69
C HIS A 164 7.10 8.75 -19.75
N GLY A 165 8.26 8.09 -19.71
CA GLY A 165 9.54 8.65 -19.27
C GLY A 165 9.51 9.64 -18.11
N GLU A 166 9.13 9.19 -16.90
CA GLU A 166 9.56 9.87 -15.66
C GLU A 166 9.63 8.85 -14.53
N GLU A 167 10.85 8.51 -14.14
CA GLU A 167 11.18 7.48 -13.16
C GLU A 167 10.98 8.03 -11.73
N ALA A 168 9.76 7.91 -11.19
CA ALA A 168 9.54 8.05 -9.75
C ALA A 168 9.90 6.74 -9.02
N PRO A 169 10.57 6.77 -7.86
CA PRO A 169 11.07 5.57 -7.20
C PRO A 169 9.91 4.67 -6.74
N ALA A 170 9.94 3.41 -7.19
CA ALA A 170 9.00 2.38 -6.77
C ALA A 170 9.12 2.14 -5.25
N ALA A 171 8.01 2.29 -4.52
CA ALA A 171 7.94 1.82 -3.14
C ALA A 171 8.05 0.28 -3.14
N PRO A 172 8.87 -0.32 -2.25
CA PRO A 172 9.10 -1.76 -2.29
C PRO A 172 7.83 -2.52 -1.88
N VAL A 173 7.29 -3.28 -2.84
CA VAL A 173 6.32 -4.35 -2.60
C VAL A 173 7.08 -5.44 -1.86
N THR A 174 6.82 -5.59 -0.55
CA THR A 174 7.43 -6.67 0.24
C THR A 174 6.81 -7.99 -0.21
N ALA A 175 7.68 -8.94 -0.53
CA ALA A 175 7.41 -10.17 -1.26
C ALA A 175 6.29 -11.01 -0.64
N ILE A 176 5.32 -11.39 -1.45
CA ILE A 176 4.49 -12.58 -1.24
C ILE A 176 5.20 -13.69 -2.01
N ASP A 177 6.12 -14.37 -1.35
CA ASP A 177 6.73 -15.59 -1.86
C ASP A 177 6.55 -16.67 -0.79
N SER A 178 5.38 -17.31 -0.81
CA SER A 178 5.07 -18.60 -0.18
C SER A 178 3.58 -18.92 -0.36
N VAL A 179 3.14 -19.18 -1.60
CA VAL A 179 1.86 -19.87 -1.88
C VAL A 179 2.04 -20.97 -2.93
N ARG A 180 3.05 -20.89 -3.80
CA ARG A 180 3.28 -21.85 -4.90
C ARG A 180 3.79 -23.23 -4.47
N SER A 181 4.18 -23.44 -3.20
CA SER A 181 4.77 -24.71 -2.73
C SER A 181 3.78 -25.66 -2.03
N ALA A 182 2.51 -25.28 -1.81
CA ALA A 182 1.59 -26.05 -0.97
C ALA A 182 0.52 -26.86 -1.73
N THR A 183 0.45 -26.79 -3.06
CA THR A 183 -0.54 -27.51 -3.89
C THR A 183 0.04 -28.60 -4.78
N ALA A 184 1.31 -28.98 -4.58
CA ALA A 184 2.00 -30.03 -5.34
C ALA A 184 2.31 -31.29 -4.51
N GLY A 185 1.62 -31.50 -3.38
CA GLY A 185 1.74 -32.69 -2.52
C GLY A 185 0.47 -33.51 -2.52
#